data_AF-A0A940Q2C7-F1
#
_entry.id   AF-A0A940Q2C7-F1
#
_cell.length_a   1.000
_cell.length_b   1.000
_cell.length_c   1.000
_cell.angle_alpha   90.00
_cell.angle_beta   90.00
_cell.angle_gamma   90.00
#
_symmetry.space_group_name_H-M   'P 1'
#
loop_
_entity.id
_entity.type
_entity.pdbx_description
1 polymer ?
#
loop_
_entity_poly.entity_id
_entity_poly.type
_entity_poly.pdbx_seq_one_letter_code
_entity_poly.pdbx_strand_id
1 'polypeptide(L)'
;MEQIQGGLTMVFNFSKYSFRGIQDLCRKYHRQIVASPDKNNLKSVLDGRRVRFINPLGEFDYAYFGEFTFDGDVIILLTKDHKYTKFHKPLHLSTLWSMVPVIFAGVDTRFKDDQFQEIFTGDVVSYKGYTSFVRYFSDSLVPSLAGDNCDVQFERNGDMHKEGTVFSNIKPTLFKLFTIENLYWPTNQYIPYGISRDEVIERASKAKSKPLFTDDFKPQRRGRQLIYQQMSEVLRENDILCYLAKEMIEGEEHLGIIQCADNIPDDYTGEEHSIELATADDFYNSIKTAFHEFLQYAHNNPEKTFVLCDFKEALEINKYEEQKTALQFWEWYEYKIPNVIMPFWILNNIAGWDMIGRD
;
A
#
# COMPACT_ATOMS: atom_id res chain seq x y z
N MET A 1 24.23 3.22 50.41
CA MET A 1 23.47 2.18 49.70
C MET A 1 23.35 2.63 48.26
N GLU A 2 24.32 2.21 47.44
CA GLU A 2 24.51 2.65 46.05
C GLU A 2 23.78 1.74 45.06
N GLN A 3 23.42 2.37 43.95
CA GLN A 3 22.78 1.83 42.75
C GLN A 3 23.61 0.74 42.07
N ILE A 4 22.93 -0.23 41.47
CA ILE A 4 23.40 -0.92 40.27
C ILE A 4 22.24 -0.90 39.26
N GLN A 5 22.25 0.11 38.39
CA GLN A 5 21.54 0.12 37.11
C GLN A 5 22.50 -0.41 36.05
N GLY A 6 22.24 -1.61 35.55
CA GLY A 6 22.98 -2.24 34.45
C GLY A 6 22.03 -3.00 33.56
N GLY A 7 21.10 -2.29 32.90
CA GLY A 7 20.24 -2.85 31.88
C GLY A 7 21.06 -3.19 30.63
N LEU A 8 21.39 -4.46 30.44
CA LEU A 8 21.89 -4.99 29.17
C LEU A 8 20.85 -4.73 28.08
N THR A 9 21.09 -3.72 27.25
CA THR A 9 20.34 -3.53 26.01
C THR A 9 20.78 -4.64 25.06
N MET A 10 19.91 -5.63 24.81
CA MET A 10 20.14 -6.61 23.74
C MET A 10 20.16 -5.86 22.40
N VAL A 11 21.35 -5.64 21.85
CA VAL A 11 21.50 -5.13 20.48
C VAL A 11 21.23 -6.32 19.55
N PHE A 12 20.03 -6.39 18.98
CA PHE A 12 19.76 -7.34 17.91
C PHE A 12 20.57 -6.94 16.68
N ASN A 13 21.67 -7.66 16.43
CA ASN A 13 22.51 -7.42 15.25
C ASN A 13 21.82 -8.06 14.03
N PHE A 14 20.98 -7.30 13.35
CA PHE A 14 20.34 -7.76 12.12
C PHE A 14 21.39 -7.89 11.02
N SER A 15 21.34 -8.97 10.25
CA SER A 15 22.17 -9.10 9.06
C SER A 15 21.97 -7.89 8.15
N LYS A 16 23.06 -7.34 7.59
CA LYS A 16 23.01 -6.22 6.64
C LYS A 16 22.20 -6.52 5.36
N TYR A 17 21.86 -7.79 5.12
CA TYR A 17 21.04 -8.27 4.01
C TYR A 17 19.56 -8.50 4.38
N SER A 18 19.16 -8.14 5.60
CA SER A 18 17.76 -8.16 6.03
C SER A 18 17.11 -6.78 5.82
N PHE A 19 15.77 -6.73 5.76
CA PHE A 19 15.02 -5.47 5.66
C PHE A 19 15.48 -4.42 6.69
N ARG A 20 15.54 -4.82 7.98
CA ARG A 20 15.99 -3.93 9.07
C ARG A 20 17.46 -3.55 8.93
N GLY A 21 18.33 -4.49 8.56
CA GLY A 21 19.75 -4.19 8.34
C GLY A 21 19.98 -3.19 7.21
N ILE A 22 19.19 -3.27 6.13
CA ILE A 22 19.24 -2.31 5.03
C ILE A 22 18.69 -0.95 5.49
N GLN A 23 17.61 -0.93 6.26
CA GLN A 23 17.05 0.30 6.84
C GLN A 23 18.10 1.01 7.71
N ASP A 24 18.82 0.27 8.57
CA ASP A 24 19.89 0.82 9.41
C ASP A 24 21.08 1.32 8.58
N LEU A 25 21.46 0.61 7.52
CA LEU A 25 22.45 1.10 6.56
C LEU A 25 21.98 2.38 5.87
N CYS A 26 20.74 2.47 5.41
CA CYS A 26 20.20 3.69 4.80
C CYS A 26 20.21 4.87 5.78
N ARG A 27 19.91 4.65 7.07
CA ARG A 27 20.04 5.68 8.12
C ARG A 27 21.49 6.12 8.30
N LYS A 28 22.43 5.17 8.41
CA LYS A 28 23.86 5.45 8.56
C LYS A 28 24.44 6.23 7.37
N TYR A 29 24.03 5.89 6.15
CA TYR A 29 24.54 6.47 4.91
C TYR A 29 23.62 7.56 4.33
N HIS A 30 22.61 8.03 5.08
CA HIS A 30 21.55 8.92 4.59
C HIS A 30 22.07 10.14 3.81
N ARG A 31 23.03 10.87 4.39
CA ARG A 31 23.61 12.07 3.75
C ARG A 31 24.26 11.75 2.40
N GLN A 32 24.94 10.61 2.30
CA GLN A 32 25.62 10.20 1.06
C GLN A 32 24.61 9.77 0.01
N ILE A 33 23.54 9.07 0.41
CA ILE A 33 22.47 8.64 -0.49
C ILE A 33 21.74 9.87 -1.09
N VAL A 34 21.40 10.86 -0.27
CA VAL A 34 20.60 12.03 -0.70
C VAL A 34 21.43 13.04 -1.48
N ALA A 35 22.68 13.29 -1.05
CA ALA A 35 23.51 14.35 -1.62
C ALA A 35 24.43 13.88 -2.76
N SER A 36 24.73 12.59 -2.89
CA SER A 36 25.73 12.14 -3.86
C SER A 36 25.19 12.19 -5.30
N PRO A 37 25.85 12.92 -6.22
CA PRO A 37 25.54 12.85 -7.64
C PRO A 37 26.00 11.52 -8.26
N ASP A 38 26.99 10.86 -7.65
CA ASP A 38 27.48 9.54 -8.07
C ASP A 38 27.16 8.47 -7.03
N LYS A 39 26.13 7.69 -7.32
CA LYS A 39 25.65 6.61 -6.46
C LYS A 39 26.50 5.34 -6.57
N ASN A 40 27.39 5.23 -7.55
CA ASN A 40 28.16 4.00 -7.78
C ASN A 40 29.10 3.68 -6.61
N ASN A 41 29.61 4.69 -5.92
CA ASN A 41 30.50 4.51 -4.77
C ASN A 41 29.83 3.78 -3.58
N LEU A 42 28.51 3.76 -3.53
CA LEU A 42 27.75 3.12 -2.46
C LEU A 42 27.42 1.65 -2.73
N LYS A 43 27.66 1.15 -3.96
CA LYS A 43 27.41 -0.26 -4.33
C LYS A 43 28.18 -1.24 -3.44
N SER A 44 29.38 -0.86 -3.01
CA SER A 44 30.24 -1.69 -2.15
C SER A 44 29.67 -1.93 -0.74
N VAL A 45 28.76 -1.10 -0.25
CA VAL A 45 28.15 -1.26 1.09
C VAL A 45 27.42 -2.61 1.20
N LEU A 46 26.74 -3.02 0.13
CA LEU A 46 26.10 -4.33 0.00
C LEU A 46 26.90 -5.28 -0.90
N ASP A 47 28.22 -5.10 -0.99
CA ASP A 47 29.12 -5.95 -1.78
C ASP A 47 28.68 -6.08 -3.25
N GLY A 48 28.11 -5.02 -3.83
CA GLY A 48 27.59 -5.02 -5.20
C GLY A 48 26.33 -5.86 -5.40
N ARG A 49 25.67 -6.32 -4.34
CA ARG A 49 24.39 -7.04 -4.44
C ARG A 49 23.26 -6.06 -4.79
N ARG A 50 22.32 -6.55 -5.61
CA ARG A 50 21.08 -5.84 -5.92
C ARG A 50 20.05 -6.09 -4.83
N VAL A 51 19.24 -5.07 -4.58
CA VAL A 51 18.01 -5.16 -3.80
C VAL A 51 16.86 -5.30 -4.78
N ARG A 52 16.12 -6.41 -4.68
CA ARG A 52 14.88 -6.63 -5.41
C ARG A 52 13.76 -5.86 -4.72
N PHE A 53 12.94 -5.20 -5.51
CA PHE A 53 11.74 -4.54 -5.06
C PHE A 53 10.58 -4.82 -6.02
N ILE A 54 9.35 -4.64 -5.55
CA ILE A 54 8.19 -4.55 -6.44
C ILE A 54 7.96 -3.08 -6.75
N ASN A 55 7.93 -2.75 -8.03
CA ASN A 55 7.69 -1.39 -8.52
C ASN A 55 6.20 -1.03 -8.48
N PRO A 56 5.81 0.24 -8.72
CA PRO A 56 4.39 0.64 -8.71
C PRO A 56 3.54 0.08 -9.87
N LEU A 57 4.09 -0.81 -10.70
CA LEU A 57 3.43 -1.44 -11.86
C LEU A 57 3.20 -2.95 -11.65
N GLY A 58 3.57 -3.53 -10.52
CA GLY A 58 3.34 -4.97 -10.24
C GLY A 58 4.57 -5.81 -10.42
N GLU A 59 5.69 -5.22 -10.82
CA GLU A 59 6.80 -5.98 -11.37
C GLU A 59 7.99 -5.98 -10.43
N PHE A 60 8.67 -7.12 -10.37
CA PHE A 60 9.99 -7.18 -9.75
C PHE A 60 10.99 -6.37 -10.57
N ASP A 61 11.66 -5.45 -9.90
CA ASP A 61 12.79 -4.70 -10.43
C ASP A 61 13.88 -4.58 -9.36
N TYR A 62 15.00 -3.96 -9.71
CA TYR A 62 16.22 -4.01 -8.93
C TYR A 62 16.87 -2.65 -8.78
N ALA A 63 17.42 -2.40 -7.59
CA ALA A 63 18.22 -1.22 -7.31
C ALA A 63 19.49 -1.61 -6.56
N TYR A 64 20.55 -0.85 -6.75
CA TYR A 64 21.75 -0.95 -5.94
C TYR A 64 21.68 -0.04 -4.72
N PHE A 65 22.47 -0.35 -3.69
CA PHE A 65 22.60 0.52 -2.53
C PHE A 65 23.09 1.91 -2.96
N GLY A 66 22.42 2.96 -2.45
CA GLY A 66 22.58 4.34 -2.93
C GLY A 66 21.46 4.82 -3.84
N GLU A 67 20.72 3.91 -4.47
CA GLU A 67 19.60 4.25 -5.38
C GLU A 67 18.25 4.29 -4.66
N PHE A 68 18.21 3.99 -3.36
CA PHE A 68 17.01 4.04 -2.55
C PHE A 68 17.33 4.51 -1.13
N THR A 69 16.29 4.96 -0.42
CA THR A 69 16.32 5.31 1.00
C THR A 69 15.05 4.83 1.69
N PHE A 70 14.84 5.22 2.95
CA PHE A 70 13.66 4.88 3.71
C PHE A 70 12.98 6.15 4.23
N ASP A 71 11.65 6.13 4.23
CA ASP A 71 10.80 7.04 4.98
C ASP A 71 9.93 6.20 5.93
N GLY A 72 10.26 6.23 7.23
CA GLY A 72 9.78 5.22 8.17
C GLY A 72 10.19 3.81 7.73
N ASP A 73 9.20 2.94 7.52
CA ASP A 73 9.38 1.57 7.01
C ASP A 73 9.05 1.46 5.50
N VAL A 74 8.83 2.57 4.80
CA VAL A 74 8.57 2.59 3.35
C VAL A 74 9.90 2.79 2.62
N ILE A 75 10.20 1.92 1.66
CA ILE A 75 11.39 2.08 0.82
C ILE A 75 11.08 3.07 -0.31
N ILE A 76 11.97 4.03 -0.51
CA ILE A 76 11.84 5.11 -1.48
C ILE A 76 12.95 4.96 -2.52
N LEU A 77 12.56 4.58 -3.73
CA LEU A 77 13.44 4.56 -4.89
C LEU A 77 13.75 6.01 -5.30
N LEU A 78 15.03 6.32 -5.46
CA LEU A 78 15.53 7.59 -5.96
C LEU A 78 15.96 7.38 -7.41
N THR A 79 15.10 7.74 -8.36
CA THR A 79 15.30 7.44 -9.79
C THR A 79 15.08 8.66 -10.69
N LYS A 80 15.68 8.64 -11.88
CA LYS A 80 15.37 9.56 -12.99
C LYS A 80 14.61 8.85 -14.12
N ASP A 81 14.34 7.56 -13.97
CA ASP A 81 13.63 6.77 -14.96
C ASP A 81 12.20 7.27 -15.14
N HIS A 82 11.89 7.73 -16.36
CA HIS A 82 10.58 8.25 -16.75
C HIS A 82 9.44 7.26 -16.54
N LYS A 83 9.71 5.94 -16.59
CA LYS A 83 8.71 4.91 -16.30
C LYS A 83 8.18 5.02 -14.87
N TYR A 84 9.01 5.53 -13.96
CA TYR A 84 8.72 5.67 -12.54
C TYR A 84 8.41 7.09 -12.10
N THR A 85 8.84 8.12 -12.82
CA THR A 85 8.63 9.52 -12.40
C THR A 85 7.16 9.91 -12.23
N LYS A 86 6.24 9.25 -12.94
CA LYS A 86 4.79 9.46 -12.77
C LYS A 86 4.27 9.08 -11.37
N PHE A 87 4.98 8.20 -10.66
CA PHE A 87 4.67 7.75 -9.30
C PHE A 87 5.43 8.54 -8.23
N HIS A 88 6.07 9.64 -8.61
CA HIS A 88 6.81 10.46 -7.67
C HIS A 88 5.91 10.88 -6.49
N LYS A 89 6.45 10.88 -5.27
CA LYS A 89 5.86 11.47 -4.07
C LYS A 89 6.83 12.52 -3.51
N PRO A 90 6.37 13.75 -3.23
CA PRO A 90 7.23 14.76 -2.63
C PRO A 90 7.42 14.43 -1.15
N LEU A 91 8.63 14.03 -0.76
CA LEU A 91 9.05 13.88 0.63
C LEU A 91 9.96 15.05 1.01
N HIS A 92 10.25 15.21 2.30
CA HIS A 92 11.13 16.27 2.84
C HIS A 92 12.61 16.18 2.40
N LEU A 93 12.95 15.33 1.43
CA LEU A 93 14.30 15.17 0.92
C LEU A 93 14.56 16.15 -0.22
N SER A 94 15.54 17.03 -0.02
CA SER A 94 16.03 17.93 -1.06
C SER A 94 16.89 17.16 -2.08
N THR A 95 16.26 16.59 -3.11
CA THR A 95 16.93 15.83 -4.17
C THR A 95 16.41 16.18 -5.57
N LEU A 96 17.28 16.10 -6.58
CA LEU A 96 16.94 16.26 -8.00
C LEU A 96 16.35 14.99 -8.64
N TRP A 97 16.14 13.94 -7.84
CA TRP A 97 15.66 12.63 -8.29
C TRP A 97 14.19 12.48 -7.93
N SER A 98 13.44 11.75 -8.76
CA SER A 98 12.09 11.34 -8.38
C SER A 98 12.18 10.33 -7.23
N MET A 99 11.43 10.63 -6.18
CA MET A 99 11.21 9.76 -5.02
C MET A 99 9.97 8.93 -5.27
N VAL A 100 10.12 7.61 -5.38
CA VAL A 100 9.05 6.69 -5.77
C VAL A 100 8.93 5.59 -4.71
N PRO A 101 7.80 5.48 -3.99
CA PRO A 101 7.57 4.38 -3.06
C PRO A 101 7.56 3.05 -3.79
N VAL A 102 8.28 2.06 -3.26
CA VAL A 102 8.30 0.68 -3.78
C VAL A 102 8.21 -0.32 -2.62
N ILE A 103 8.25 -1.61 -2.90
CA ILE A 103 8.12 -2.66 -1.87
C ILE A 103 9.40 -3.48 -1.83
N PHE A 104 10.05 -3.54 -0.67
CA PHE A 104 11.22 -4.40 -0.52
C PHE A 104 10.84 -5.87 -0.73
N ALA A 105 11.57 -6.56 -1.61
CA ALA A 105 11.32 -7.95 -1.98
C ALA A 105 12.58 -8.82 -1.90
N GLY A 106 13.60 -8.38 -1.17
CA GLY A 106 14.79 -9.18 -0.88
C GLY A 106 16.11 -8.62 -1.40
N VAL A 107 17.22 -9.20 -0.92
CA VAL A 107 18.57 -8.95 -1.41
C VAL A 107 19.09 -10.17 -2.16
N ASP A 108 19.78 -9.92 -3.26
CA ASP A 108 20.44 -10.94 -4.08
C ASP A 108 21.39 -11.78 -3.21
N THR A 109 21.16 -13.10 -3.17
CA THR A 109 21.98 -14.01 -2.37
C THR A 109 23.22 -14.52 -3.10
N ARG A 110 23.29 -14.33 -4.43
CA ARG A 110 24.25 -14.92 -5.38
C ARG A 110 24.12 -16.45 -5.56
N PHE A 111 23.09 -17.06 -5.00
CA PHE A 111 22.73 -18.44 -5.26
C PHE A 111 21.68 -18.50 -6.37
N LYS A 112 21.62 -19.64 -7.05
CA LYS A 112 20.65 -19.92 -8.10
C LYS A 112 19.95 -21.23 -7.78
N ASP A 113 18.70 -21.35 -8.20
CA ASP A 113 17.97 -22.61 -8.15
C ASP A 113 18.39 -23.55 -9.30
N ASP A 114 17.78 -24.73 -9.32
CA ASP A 114 17.91 -25.77 -10.33
C ASP A 114 17.48 -25.34 -11.76
N GLN A 115 16.79 -24.20 -11.88
CA GLN A 115 16.38 -23.58 -13.14
C GLN A 115 17.24 -22.36 -13.50
N PHE A 116 18.38 -22.16 -12.81
CA PHE A 116 19.27 -21.01 -12.95
C PHE A 116 18.63 -19.65 -12.62
N GLN A 117 17.47 -19.63 -11.96
CA GLN A 117 16.86 -18.42 -11.44
C GLN A 117 17.60 -17.96 -10.19
N GLU A 118 17.80 -16.65 -10.07
CA GLU A 118 18.47 -16.05 -8.92
C GLU A 118 17.59 -16.13 -7.67
N ILE A 119 18.24 -16.49 -6.56
CA ILE A 119 17.61 -16.57 -5.24
C ILE A 119 17.87 -15.29 -4.46
N PHE A 120 16.82 -14.72 -3.90
CA PHE A 120 16.85 -13.53 -3.04
C PHE A 120 16.41 -13.90 -1.62
N THR A 121 16.82 -13.10 -0.63
CA THR A 121 16.25 -13.23 0.72
C THR A 121 14.73 -13.04 0.65
N GLY A 122 13.97 -13.88 1.35
CA GLY A 122 12.51 -13.93 1.25
C GLY A 122 11.99 -14.84 0.15
N ASP A 123 12.82 -15.40 -0.74
CA ASP A 123 12.36 -16.50 -1.61
C ASP A 123 12.06 -17.75 -0.77
N VAL A 124 11.00 -18.49 -1.09
CA VAL A 124 10.72 -19.81 -0.52
C VAL A 124 11.43 -20.85 -1.37
N VAL A 125 12.28 -21.65 -0.74
CA VAL A 125 13.15 -22.62 -1.41
C VAL A 125 13.03 -23.98 -0.74
N SER A 126 12.87 -25.02 -1.56
CA SER A 126 13.03 -26.41 -1.18
C SER A 126 14.50 -26.81 -1.33
N TYR A 127 15.13 -27.26 -0.24
CA TYR A 127 16.53 -27.70 -0.19
C TYR A 127 16.74 -28.73 0.91
N LYS A 128 17.43 -29.85 0.59
CA LYS A 128 17.73 -30.96 1.54
C LYS A 128 16.52 -31.51 2.31
N GLY A 129 15.35 -31.56 1.67
CA GLY A 129 14.10 -32.02 2.30
C GLY A 129 13.40 -30.99 3.19
N TYR A 130 13.92 -29.76 3.27
CA TYR A 130 13.30 -28.64 3.96
C TYR A 130 12.73 -27.65 2.96
N THR A 131 11.59 -27.04 3.26
CA THR A 131 11.02 -25.93 2.49
C THR A 131 10.78 -24.77 3.44
N SER A 132 11.47 -23.66 3.21
CA SER A 132 11.32 -22.46 4.03
C SER A 132 11.81 -21.23 3.26
N PHE A 133 11.69 -20.05 3.84
CA PHE A 133 12.17 -18.82 3.22
C PHE A 133 13.66 -18.58 3.48
N VAL A 134 14.30 -17.95 2.51
CA VAL A 134 15.74 -17.65 2.54
C VAL A 134 16.02 -16.42 3.40
N ARG A 135 16.98 -16.52 4.31
CA ARG A 135 17.47 -15.39 5.10
C ARG A 135 18.98 -15.45 5.27
N TYR A 136 19.53 -14.39 5.85
CA TYR A 136 20.87 -14.40 6.44
C TYR A 136 20.72 -14.39 7.96
N PHE A 137 21.28 -15.39 8.62
CA PHE A 137 21.37 -15.41 10.07
C PHE A 137 22.51 -14.49 10.54
N SER A 138 22.17 -13.38 11.23
CA SER A 138 23.14 -12.46 11.84
C SER A 138 24.34 -12.12 10.92
N ASP A 139 25.56 -12.24 11.42
CA ASP A 139 26.84 -12.00 10.71
C ASP A 139 27.23 -13.10 9.70
N SER A 140 26.32 -14.02 9.35
CA SER A 140 26.59 -15.06 8.35
C SER A 140 26.85 -14.44 6.96
N LEU A 141 27.88 -14.95 6.29
CA LEU A 141 28.18 -14.64 4.89
C LEU A 141 27.41 -15.52 3.90
N VAL A 142 26.79 -16.59 4.40
CA VAL A 142 26.08 -17.60 3.62
C VAL A 142 24.59 -17.53 3.95
N PRO A 143 23.70 -17.47 2.94
CA PRO A 143 22.27 -17.53 3.15
C PRO A 143 21.84 -18.93 3.61
N SER A 144 20.68 -19.00 4.23
CA SER A 144 20.11 -20.23 4.79
C SER A 144 18.60 -20.27 4.63
N LEU A 145 18.05 -21.48 4.67
CA LEU A 145 16.63 -21.65 4.98
C LEU A 145 16.40 -21.35 6.45
N ALA A 146 15.43 -20.48 6.73
CA ALA A 146 15.00 -20.19 8.08
C ALA A 146 14.49 -21.46 8.77
N GLY A 147 15.12 -21.85 9.86
CA GLY A 147 14.69 -22.95 10.73
C GLY A 147 14.37 -22.48 12.15
N ASP A 148 13.73 -23.36 12.92
CA ASP A 148 13.26 -23.09 14.28
C ASP A 148 14.43 -23.03 15.28
N ASN A 149 15.23 -24.09 15.33
CA ASN A 149 16.42 -24.17 16.21
C ASN A 149 17.74 -23.90 15.47
N CYS A 150 17.81 -24.31 14.19
CA CYS A 150 18.99 -24.19 13.36
C CYS A 150 18.57 -23.86 11.92
N ASP A 151 19.28 -22.92 11.32
CA ASP A 151 19.14 -22.60 9.91
C ASP A 151 19.86 -23.63 9.03
N VAL A 152 19.26 -24.00 7.89
CA VAL A 152 19.90 -24.90 6.91
C VAL A 152 20.70 -24.06 5.93
N GLN A 153 22.01 -24.00 6.11
CA GLN A 153 22.90 -23.20 5.26
C GLN A 153 22.99 -23.76 3.84
N PHE A 154 23.05 -22.85 2.87
CA PHE A 154 23.21 -23.21 1.47
C PHE A 154 24.63 -23.64 1.14
N GLU A 155 24.73 -24.63 0.26
CA GLU A 155 25.98 -25.04 -0.38
C GLU A 155 26.01 -24.53 -1.83
N ARG A 156 27.21 -24.21 -2.32
CA ARG A 156 27.43 -23.49 -3.59
C ARG A 156 26.86 -24.20 -4.83
N ASN A 157 26.55 -25.49 -4.73
CA ASN A 157 25.94 -26.34 -5.76
C ASN A 157 24.80 -27.20 -5.18
N GLY A 158 24.07 -26.67 -4.19
CA GLY A 158 22.94 -27.40 -3.62
C GLY A 158 21.78 -27.54 -4.62
N ASP A 159 21.10 -28.68 -4.60
CA ASP A 159 19.84 -28.88 -5.33
C ASP A 159 18.73 -28.07 -4.67
N MET A 160 18.67 -26.78 -5.01
CA MET A 160 17.71 -25.81 -4.50
C MET A 160 16.62 -25.61 -5.54
N HIS A 161 15.36 -25.68 -5.13
CA HIS A 161 14.22 -25.38 -5.99
C HIS A 161 13.43 -24.19 -5.44
N LYS A 162 13.21 -23.15 -6.26
CA LYS A 162 12.46 -21.96 -5.84
C LYS A 162 10.95 -22.13 -6.04
N GLU A 163 10.25 -22.28 -4.92
CA GLU A 163 8.79 -22.44 -4.84
C GLU A 163 8.06 -21.11 -5.01
N GLY A 164 8.59 -20.03 -4.44
CA GLY A 164 7.87 -18.76 -4.41
C GLY A 164 8.59 -17.61 -3.72
N THR A 165 7.85 -16.57 -3.35
CA THR A 165 8.38 -15.39 -2.63
C THR A 165 7.49 -15.05 -1.45
N VAL A 166 8.11 -14.72 -0.32
CA VAL A 166 7.46 -14.17 0.86
C VAL A 166 8.05 -12.83 1.24
N PHE A 167 7.23 -12.04 1.92
CA PHE A 167 7.62 -10.72 2.38
C PHE A 167 7.75 -10.74 3.90
N SER A 168 8.98 -10.93 4.37
CA SER A 168 9.29 -11.05 5.80
C SER A 168 9.70 -9.71 6.39
N ASN A 169 9.36 -9.50 7.67
CA ASN A 169 9.75 -8.33 8.46
C ASN A 169 9.21 -6.97 7.96
N ILE A 170 8.15 -6.98 7.16
CA ILE A 170 7.41 -5.77 6.78
C ILE A 170 5.95 -5.98 7.20
N LYS A 171 5.37 -4.97 7.87
CA LYS A 171 3.96 -5.01 8.26
C LYS A 171 3.08 -4.74 7.03
N PRO A 172 2.01 -5.53 6.79
CA PRO A 172 1.08 -5.28 5.69
C PRO A 172 0.48 -3.86 5.71
N THR A 173 0.23 -3.33 6.90
CA THR A 173 -0.34 -1.99 7.13
C THR A 173 0.57 -0.83 6.70
N LEU A 174 1.82 -1.09 6.36
CA LEU A 174 2.77 -0.07 5.87
C LEU A 174 2.56 0.29 4.40
N PHE A 175 1.80 -0.51 3.66
CA PHE A 175 1.49 -0.26 2.25
C PHE A 175 0.05 0.22 2.09
N LYS A 176 -0.27 1.38 2.69
CA LYS A 176 -1.57 2.04 2.44
C LYS A 176 -1.70 2.60 1.02
N LEU A 177 -0.57 2.78 0.32
CA LEU A 177 -0.51 3.35 -1.03
C LEU A 177 -0.78 2.34 -2.14
N PHE A 178 -0.81 1.05 -1.80
CA PHE A 178 -0.91 -0.04 -2.74
C PHE A 178 -1.77 -1.12 -2.11
N THR A 179 -2.98 -1.34 -2.61
CA THR A 179 -3.73 -2.56 -2.33
C THR A 179 -3.08 -3.68 -3.14
N ILE A 180 -2.61 -4.73 -2.47
CA ILE A 180 -1.81 -5.77 -3.11
C ILE A 180 -2.47 -7.12 -2.85
N GLU A 181 -3.01 -7.68 -3.91
CA GLU A 181 -3.56 -9.03 -3.88
C GLU A 181 -2.44 -10.07 -3.99
N ASN A 182 -2.71 -11.30 -3.52
CA ASN A 182 -1.86 -12.48 -3.70
C ASN A 182 -0.47 -12.41 -3.03
N LEU A 183 -0.25 -11.48 -2.08
CA LEU A 183 0.97 -11.46 -1.29
C LEU A 183 0.92 -12.44 -0.12
N TYR A 184 2.00 -13.22 0.02
CA TYR A 184 2.20 -14.07 1.18
C TYR A 184 3.14 -13.39 2.19
N TRP A 185 2.54 -12.85 3.26
CA TRP A 185 3.22 -12.23 4.39
C TRP A 185 3.29 -13.23 5.55
N PRO A 186 4.41 -13.92 5.78
CA PRO A 186 4.58 -14.67 7.01
C PRO A 186 4.64 -13.66 8.17
N THR A 187 3.65 -13.74 9.06
CA THR A 187 3.52 -12.81 10.19
C THR A 187 4.65 -12.95 11.19
N ASN A 188 5.33 -14.11 11.22
CA ASN A 188 6.50 -14.38 12.04
C ASN A 188 7.56 -15.17 11.25
N GLN A 189 8.73 -15.41 11.85
CA GLN A 189 9.78 -16.29 11.30
C GLN A 189 9.34 -17.77 11.14
N TYR A 190 8.07 -18.05 11.43
CA TYR A 190 7.46 -19.36 11.49
C TYR A 190 6.49 -19.51 10.33
N ILE A 191 6.49 -20.68 9.68
CA ILE A 191 5.24 -21.24 9.15
C ILE A 191 4.34 -21.38 10.38
N PRO A 192 3.21 -20.67 10.49
CA PRO A 192 2.39 -20.77 11.70
C PRO A 192 2.06 -22.23 11.94
N TYR A 193 2.22 -22.68 13.19
CA TYR A 193 1.85 -24.03 13.63
C TYR A 193 0.47 -24.37 13.05
N GLY A 194 0.42 -25.34 12.14
CA GLY A 194 -0.82 -25.78 11.48
C GLY A 194 -0.90 -25.57 9.97
N ILE A 195 0.02 -24.83 9.33
CA ILE A 195 0.06 -24.74 7.84
C ILE A 195 0.96 -25.85 7.28
N SER A 196 0.44 -26.62 6.31
CA SER A 196 1.17 -27.70 5.67
C SER A 196 2.24 -27.16 4.70
N ARG A 197 3.27 -27.97 4.40
CA ARG A 197 4.29 -27.64 3.38
C ARG A 197 3.64 -27.27 2.04
N ASP A 198 2.65 -28.04 1.60
CA ASP A 198 1.99 -27.85 0.31
C ASP A 198 1.22 -26.52 0.29
N GLU A 199 0.58 -26.16 1.39
CA GLU A 199 -0.13 -24.88 1.52
C GLU A 199 0.84 -23.68 1.53
N VAL A 200 2.03 -23.83 2.13
CA VAL A 200 3.10 -22.81 2.05
C VAL A 200 3.54 -22.63 0.60
N ILE A 201 3.77 -23.73 -0.13
CA ILE A 201 4.18 -23.70 -1.54
C ILE A 201 3.08 -23.06 -2.40
N GLU A 202 1.82 -23.44 -2.19
CA GLU A 202 0.68 -22.86 -2.92
C GLU A 202 0.59 -21.34 -2.70
N ARG A 203 0.68 -20.88 -1.44
CA ARG A 203 0.62 -19.44 -1.13
C ARG A 203 1.84 -18.68 -1.67
N ALA A 204 3.04 -19.24 -1.53
CA ALA A 204 4.26 -18.61 -2.02
C ALA A 204 4.33 -18.56 -3.55
N SER A 205 3.82 -19.59 -4.23
CA SER A 205 3.79 -19.62 -5.70
C SER A 205 2.84 -18.58 -6.29
N LYS A 206 1.69 -18.30 -5.63
CA LYS A 206 0.81 -17.17 -5.99
C LYS A 206 1.52 -15.81 -5.86
N ALA A 207 2.39 -15.65 -4.86
CA ALA A 207 3.22 -14.45 -4.71
C ALA A 207 4.42 -14.39 -5.67
N LYS A 208 4.76 -15.49 -6.35
CA LYS A 208 5.78 -15.54 -7.43
C LYS A 208 5.24 -14.93 -8.72
N SER A 209 3.95 -15.14 -9.01
CA SER A 209 3.25 -14.36 -10.04
C SER A 209 3.14 -12.92 -9.56
N LYS A 210 3.66 -11.99 -10.38
CA LYS A 210 3.65 -10.54 -10.19
C LYS A 210 2.48 -10.09 -9.30
N PRO A 211 2.72 -9.41 -8.18
CA PRO A 211 1.64 -8.83 -7.39
C PRO A 211 0.80 -7.93 -8.30
N LEU A 212 -0.49 -8.22 -8.38
CA LEU A 212 -1.44 -7.33 -9.02
C LEU A 212 -1.66 -6.19 -8.03
N PHE A 213 -1.08 -5.02 -8.34
CA PHE A 213 -1.61 -3.80 -7.78
C PHE A 213 -2.95 -3.60 -8.44
N THR A 214 -4.00 -3.54 -7.64
CA THR A 214 -5.28 -3.04 -8.15
C THR A 214 -5.02 -1.64 -8.69
N ASP A 215 -5.64 -1.29 -9.82
CA ASP A 215 -5.64 0.07 -10.37
C ASP A 215 -6.46 0.99 -9.45
N ASP A 216 -6.10 1.06 -8.17
CA ASP A 216 -6.68 2.01 -7.25
C ASP A 216 -6.25 3.40 -7.71
N PHE A 217 -7.26 4.27 -7.75
CA PHE A 217 -7.20 5.55 -8.42
C PHE A 217 -6.03 6.42 -7.90
N LYS A 218 -5.31 7.08 -8.82
CA LYS A 218 -4.07 7.83 -8.48
C LYS A 218 -4.35 9.30 -8.14
N PRO A 219 -3.74 9.85 -7.07
CA PRO A 219 -3.89 11.26 -6.70
C PRO A 219 -3.50 12.22 -7.83
N GLN A 220 -4.39 13.16 -8.18
CA GLN A 220 -4.11 14.20 -9.17
C GLN A 220 -3.40 15.39 -8.52
N ARG A 221 -2.16 15.67 -8.94
CA ARG A 221 -1.34 16.76 -8.36
C ARG A 221 -1.83 18.17 -8.67
N ARG A 222 -2.67 18.37 -9.69
CA ARG A 222 -3.12 19.69 -10.17
C ARG A 222 -4.64 19.85 -10.27
N GLY A 223 -5.42 18.88 -9.80
CA GLY A 223 -6.88 18.98 -9.75
C GLY A 223 -7.33 20.00 -8.70
N ARG A 224 -8.54 20.56 -8.89
CA ARG A 224 -9.28 21.24 -7.84
C ARG A 224 -10.51 20.40 -7.53
N GLN A 225 -10.83 20.26 -6.25
CA GLN A 225 -12.09 19.69 -5.81
C GLN A 225 -13.23 20.60 -6.26
N LEU A 226 -14.25 20.01 -6.85
CA LEU A 226 -15.46 20.73 -7.24
C LEU A 226 -16.53 20.53 -6.17
N ILE A 227 -17.15 21.62 -5.76
CA ILE A 227 -18.18 21.61 -4.73
C ILE A 227 -19.35 22.49 -5.14
N TYR A 228 -20.52 22.24 -4.56
CA TYR A 228 -21.70 23.08 -4.73
C TYR A 228 -22.34 23.45 -3.40
N GLN A 229 -23.03 24.60 -3.37
CA GLN A 229 -23.92 24.98 -2.27
C GLN A 229 -25.37 24.63 -2.58
N GLN A 230 -25.79 24.82 -3.84
CA GLN A 230 -27.09 24.40 -4.34
C GLN A 230 -26.89 23.54 -5.60
N MET A 231 -27.55 22.38 -5.64
CA MET A 231 -27.38 21.41 -6.73
C MET A 231 -27.81 21.97 -8.09
N SER A 232 -28.86 22.80 -8.09
CA SER A 232 -29.39 23.49 -9.27
C SER A 232 -28.39 24.43 -9.94
N GLU A 233 -27.33 24.85 -9.25
CA GLU A 233 -26.28 25.73 -9.81
C GLU A 233 -25.23 24.96 -10.62
N VAL A 234 -25.10 23.65 -10.39
CA VAL A 234 -24.02 22.83 -10.95
C VAL A 234 -24.49 21.70 -11.85
N LEU A 235 -25.68 21.14 -11.60
CA LEU A 235 -26.19 19.99 -12.34
C LEU A 235 -26.60 20.37 -13.76
N ARG A 236 -26.09 19.64 -14.75
CA ARG A 236 -26.42 19.80 -16.17
C ARG A 236 -27.03 18.52 -16.72
N GLU A 237 -27.72 18.64 -17.85
CA GLU A 237 -28.44 17.54 -18.52
C GLU A 237 -27.56 16.31 -18.86
N ASN A 238 -26.26 16.50 -19.07
CA ASN A 238 -25.31 15.43 -19.41
C ASN A 238 -24.43 14.96 -18.24
N ASP A 239 -24.62 15.53 -17.05
CA ASP A 239 -23.90 15.05 -15.87
C ASP A 239 -24.55 13.76 -15.35
N ILE A 240 -23.87 13.02 -14.48
CA ILE A 240 -24.42 11.84 -13.81
C ILE A 240 -24.79 12.24 -12.38
N LEU A 241 -26.07 12.12 -12.06
CA LEU A 241 -26.56 12.33 -10.70
C LEU A 241 -26.26 11.09 -9.85
N CYS A 242 -25.49 11.27 -8.80
CA CYS A 242 -25.07 10.17 -7.93
C CYS A 242 -25.76 10.28 -6.57
N TYR A 243 -26.24 9.19 -6.00
CA TYR A 243 -26.85 9.19 -4.66
C TYR A 243 -26.44 7.96 -3.87
N LEU A 244 -26.45 8.07 -2.53
CA LEU A 244 -26.26 6.91 -1.67
C LEU A 244 -27.54 6.08 -1.69
N ALA A 245 -27.41 4.75 -1.74
CA ALA A 245 -28.52 3.83 -1.68
C ALA A 245 -28.28 2.82 -0.57
N LYS A 246 -29.33 2.51 0.20
CA LYS A 246 -29.24 1.55 1.30
C LYS A 246 -30.33 0.50 1.18
N GLU A 247 -29.94 -0.75 1.33
CA GLU A 247 -30.87 -1.86 1.43
C GLU A 247 -31.61 -1.83 2.79
N MET A 248 -32.93 -1.98 2.72
CA MET A 248 -33.82 -2.08 3.87
C MET A 248 -34.08 -3.54 4.21
N ILE A 249 -33.73 -3.89 5.44
CA ILE A 249 -33.94 -5.23 5.98
C ILE A 249 -34.73 -5.08 7.29
N GLU A 250 -35.83 -5.80 7.40
CA GLU A 250 -36.58 -5.95 8.65
C GLU A 250 -36.51 -7.42 9.09
N GLY A 251 -35.76 -7.69 10.16
CA GLY A 251 -35.46 -9.07 10.56
C GLY A 251 -34.53 -9.76 9.56
N GLU A 252 -35.01 -10.83 8.92
CA GLU A 252 -34.30 -11.56 7.85
C GLU A 252 -34.91 -11.31 6.45
N GLU A 253 -35.90 -10.41 6.34
CA GLU A 253 -36.63 -10.16 5.10
C GLU A 253 -36.13 -8.89 4.40
N HIS A 254 -35.82 -9.00 3.11
CA HIS A 254 -35.44 -7.88 2.24
C HIS A 254 -36.69 -7.10 1.83
N LEU A 255 -36.75 -5.83 2.23
CA LEU A 255 -37.88 -4.93 1.94
C LEU A 255 -37.67 -4.05 0.70
N GLY A 256 -36.42 -3.83 0.27
CA GLY A 256 -36.09 -3.04 -0.93
C GLY A 256 -34.85 -2.16 -0.76
N ILE A 257 -34.63 -1.25 -1.71
CA ILE A 257 -33.55 -0.26 -1.69
C ILE A 257 -34.15 1.14 -1.52
N ILE A 258 -33.63 1.91 -0.54
CA ILE A 258 -33.98 3.31 -0.33
C ILE A 258 -32.87 4.19 -0.90
N GLN A 259 -33.26 5.19 -1.67
CA GLN A 259 -32.38 6.27 -2.12
C GLN A 259 -32.25 7.31 -1.01
N CYS A 260 -31.03 7.64 -0.64
CA CYS A 260 -30.70 8.64 0.36
C CYS A 260 -30.18 9.89 -0.37
N ALA A 261 -31.10 10.81 -0.66
CA ALA A 261 -30.80 12.05 -1.36
C ALA A 261 -31.77 13.17 -0.97
N ASP A 262 -31.24 14.37 -0.89
CA ASP A 262 -31.94 15.61 -0.58
C ASP A 262 -32.06 16.46 -1.84
N ASN A 263 -33.24 17.06 -2.05
CA ASN A 263 -33.48 18.07 -3.08
C ASN A 263 -33.09 17.63 -4.52
N ILE A 264 -33.34 16.36 -4.88
CA ILE A 264 -33.27 15.93 -6.29
C ILE A 264 -34.28 16.74 -7.12
N PRO A 265 -33.89 17.35 -8.26
CA PRO A 265 -34.83 18.04 -9.12
C PRO A 265 -35.91 17.09 -9.67
N ASP A 266 -37.18 17.43 -9.49
CA ASP A 266 -38.33 16.61 -9.91
C ASP A 266 -38.38 16.32 -11.43
N ASP A 267 -37.68 17.12 -12.23
CA ASP A 267 -37.65 17.08 -13.70
C ASP A 267 -36.30 16.60 -14.28
N TYR A 268 -35.40 16.08 -13.44
CA TYR A 268 -34.14 15.53 -13.93
C TYR A 268 -34.38 14.23 -14.72
N THR A 269 -33.97 14.22 -15.98
CA THR A 269 -34.10 13.06 -16.89
C THR A 269 -32.75 12.49 -17.34
N GLY A 270 -31.65 12.89 -16.70
CA GLY A 270 -30.29 12.51 -17.06
C GLY A 270 -29.90 11.11 -16.55
N GLU A 271 -28.63 10.75 -16.71
CA GLU A 271 -28.10 9.48 -16.20
C GLU A 271 -27.97 9.56 -14.66
N GLU A 272 -28.29 8.46 -13.99
CA GLU A 272 -28.24 8.31 -12.52
C GLU A 272 -27.31 7.16 -12.13
N HIS A 273 -26.67 7.29 -10.96
CA HIS A 273 -25.78 6.26 -10.41
C HIS A 273 -25.98 6.10 -8.90
N SER A 274 -26.36 4.88 -8.48
CA SER A 274 -26.50 4.53 -7.07
C SER A 274 -25.19 4.02 -6.48
N ILE A 275 -24.80 4.56 -5.34
CA ILE A 275 -23.68 4.08 -4.52
C ILE A 275 -24.26 3.23 -3.39
N GLU A 276 -24.23 1.92 -3.55
CA GLU A 276 -24.89 0.97 -2.65
C GLU A 276 -24.09 0.73 -1.37
N LEU A 277 -24.70 1.01 -0.22
CA LEU A 277 -24.13 0.80 1.10
C LEU A 277 -24.34 -0.65 1.56
N ALA A 278 -23.27 -1.30 1.99
CA ALA A 278 -23.34 -2.64 2.58
C ALA A 278 -24.19 -2.64 3.87
N THR A 279 -25.10 -3.61 3.99
CA THR A 279 -25.99 -3.79 5.14
C THR A 279 -25.35 -4.50 6.33
N ALA A 280 -24.32 -5.32 6.07
CA ALA A 280 -23.65 -6.14 7.08
C ALA A 280 -22.55 -5.39 7.88
N ASP A 281 -22.09 -4.25 7.38
CA ASP A 281 -20.98 -3.48 7.98
C ASP A 281 -21.49 -2.31 8.82
N ASP A 282 -20.63 -1.75 9.68
CA ASP A 282 -20.98 -0.49 10.33
C ASP A 282 -21.11 0.63 9.30
N PHE A 283 -22.07 1.54 9.54
CA PHE A 283 -22.46 2.60 8.62
C PHE A 283 -21.29 3.38 8.02
N TYR A 284 -20.26 3.68 8.82
CA TYR A 284 -19.12 4.48 8.37
C TYR A 284 -18.20 3.66 7.45
N ASN A 285 -17.95 2.39 7.78
CA ASN A 285 -17.21 1.48 6.91
C ASN A 285 -17.99 1.19 5.60
N SER A 286 -19.31 1.04 5.65
CA SER A 286 -20.14 0.87 4.44
C SER A 286 -20.00 2.06 3.48
N ILE A 287 -20.08 3.30 4.00
CA ILE A 287 -19.87 4.51 3.20
C ILE A 287 -18.47 4.51 2.59
N LYS A 288 -17.45 4.25 3.40
CA LYS A 288 -16.06 4.32 2.95
C LYS A 288 -15.79 3.33 1.82
N THR A 289 -16.21 2.08 1.95
CA THR A 289 -15.99 1.03 0.94
C THR A 289 -16.74 1.36 -0.36
N ALA A 290 -18.05 1.64 -0.27
CA ALA A 290 -18.85 1.94 -1.46
C ALA A 290 -18.37 3.21 -2.18
N PHE A 291 -17.97 4.24 -1.42
CA PHE A 291 -17.45 5.46 -1.99
C PHE A 291 -16.08 5.28 -2.66
N HIS A 292 -15.23 4.39 -2.12
CA HIS A 292 -13.95 4.05 -2.77
C HIS A 292 -14.16 3.46 -4.16
N GLU A 293 -15.07 2.49 -4.29
CA GLU A 293 -15.43 1.87 -5.57
C GLU A 293 -15.99 2.91 -6.57
N PHE A 294 -16.88 3.79 -6.09
CA PHE A 294 -17.40 4.89 -6.89
C PHE A 294 -16.28 5.84 -7.38
N LEU A 295 -15.34 6.23 -6.52
CA LEU A 295 -14.23 7.09 -6.91
C LEU A 295 -13.35 6.43 -7.98
N GLN A 296 -13.14 5.12 -7.89
CA GLN A 296 -12.41 4.36 -8.91
C GLN A 296 -13.18 4.35 -10.25
N TYR A 297 -14.49 4.16 -10.22
CA TYR A 297 -15.34 4.27 -11.40
C TYR A 297 -15.26 5.67 -12.03
N ALA A 298 -15.41 6.73 -11.24
CA ALA A 298 -15.34 8.10 -11.73
C ALA A 298 -13.95 8.46 -12.30
N HIS A 299 -12.88 7.95 -11.69
CA HIS A 299 -11.53 8.12 -12.19
C HIS A 299 -11.31 7.49 -13.58
N ASN A 300 -11.93 6.34 -13.83
CA ASN A 300 -11.83 5.61 -15.08
C ASN A 300 -12.72 6.18 -16.20
N ASN A 301 -13.61 7.12 -15.88
CA ASN A 301 -14.49 7.80 -16.83
C ASN A 301 -14.31 9.34 -16.73
N PRO A 302 -13.09 9.88 -17.00
CA PRO A 302 -12.78 11.29 -16.80
C PRO A 302 -13.55 12.26 -17.71
N GLU A 303 -14.14 11.76 -18.80
CA GLU A 303 -15.02 12.49 -19.71
C GLU A 303 -16.43 12.73 -19.16
N LYS A 304 -16.82 12.00 -18.11
CA LYS A 304 -18.12 12.14 -17.44
C LYS A 304 -17.98 12.98 -16.17
N THR A 305 -18.97 13.82 -15.89
CA THR A 305 -19.09 14.56 -14.63
C THR A 305 -20.05 13.84 -13.70
N PHE A 306 -19.67 13.66 -12.45
CA PHE A 306 -20.49 13.03 -11.42
C PHE A 306 -20.85 14.06 -10.36
N VAL A 307 -22.13 14.21 -10.06
CA VAL A 307 -22.63 15.14 -9.03
C VAL A 307 -23.26 14.33 -7.91
N LEU A 308 -22.62 14.27 -6.75
CA LEU A 308 -23.17 13.56 -5.60
C LEU A 308 -24.27 14.40 -4.95
N CYS A 309 -25.45 13.83 -4.81
CA CYS A 309 -26.57 14.43 -4.08
C CYS A 309 -26.17 14.74 -2.64
N ASP A 310 -26.73 15.80 -2.08
CA ASP A 310 -26.72 15.96 -0.63
C ASP A 310 -27.59 14.84 -0.05
N PHE A 311 -27.23 14.37 1.13
CA PHE A 311 -27.89 13.25 1.80
C PHE A 311 -27.97 13.48 3.31
N LYS A 312 -27.58 14.69 3.75
CA LYS A 312 -27.45 15.06 5.14
C LYS A 312 -28.79 14.95 5.88
N GLU A 313 -29.87 15.44 5.28
CA GLU A 313 -31.21 15.40 5.86
C GLU A 313 -31.82 14.01 5.73
N ALA A 314 -31.70 13.37 4.56
CA ALA A 314 -32.17 12.01 4.30
C ALA A 314 -31.58 10.96 5.25
N LEU A 315 -30.32 11.14 5.69
CA LEU A 315 -29.66 10.24 6.65
C LEU A 315 -29.73 10.76 8.10
N GLU A 316 -30.47 11.84 8.36
CA GLU A 316 -30.61 12.46 9.69
C GLU A 316 -29.27 12.77 10.38
N ILE A 317 -28.26 13.16 9.60
CA ILE A 317 -26.90 13.38 10.12
C ILE A 317 -26.89 14.62 11.00
N ASN A 318 -26.70 14.40 12.32
CA ASN A 318 -26.59 15.50 13.27
C ASN A 318 -25.23 16.21 13.19
N LYS A 319 -25.18 17.42 13.76
CA LYS A 319 -24.00 18.30 13.73
C LYS A 319 -22.73 17.70 14.31
N TYR A 320 -22.84 16.79 15.28
CA TYR A 320 -21.69 16.14 15.90
C TYR A 320 -21.13 15.00 15.04
N GLU A 321 -21.93 14.45 14.13
CA GLU A 321 -21.54 13.38 13.22
C GLU A 321 -21.10 13.87 11.85
N GLU A 322 -21.44 15.12 11.46
CA GLU A 322 -21.05 15.73 10.18
C GLU A 322 -19.56 15.54 9.87
N GLN A 323 -18.68 15.79 10.83
CA GLN A 323 -17.24 15.64 10.65
C GLN A 323 -16.85 14.17 10.45
N LYS A 324 -17.39 13.27 11.26
CA LYS A 324 -17.09 11.83 11.19
C LYS A 324 -17.59 11.23 9.86
N THR A 325 -18.76 11.64 9.40
CA THR A 325 -19.31 11.24 8.11
C THR A 325 -18.48 11.82 6.96
N ALA A 326 -18.17 13.13 6.99
CA ALA A 326 -17.37 13.78 5.96
C ALA A 326 -15.98 13.14 5.81
N LEU A 327 -15.36 12.70 6.91
CA LEU A 327 -14.07 12.00 6.87
C LEU A 327 -14.10 10.65 6.14
N GLN A 328 -15.26 10.03 5.93
CA GLN A 328 -15.36 8.84 5.08
C GLN A 328 -15.11 9.16 3.60
N PHE A 329 -15.25 10.43 3.21
CA PHE A 329 -14.99 10.95 1.87
C PHE A 329 -13.59 11.58 1.75
N TRP A 330 -12.69 11.32 2.71
CA TRP A 330 -11.33 11.89 2.74
C TRP A 330 -10.55 11.63 1.45
N GLU A 331 -10.74 10.47 0.83
CA GLU A 331 -10.04 10.09 -0.40
C GLU A 331 -10.34 11.01 -1.58
N TRP A 332 -11.58 11.49 -1.72
CA TRP A 332 -11.93 12.50 -2.73
C TRP A 332 -11.14 13.80 -2.51
N TYR A 333 -11.00 14.23 -1.25
CA TYR A 333 -10.20 15.41 -0.89
C TYR A 333 -8.71 15.19 -1.14
N GLU A 334 -8.14 14.08 -0.68
CA GLU A 334 -6.71 13.77 -0.82
C GLU A 334 -6.31 13.66 -2.28
N TYR A 335 -7.16 13.02 -3.08
CA TYR A 335 -6.79 12.60 -4.41
C TYR A 335 -7.28 13.51 -5.54
N LYS A 336 -8.15 14.49 -5.23
CA LYS A 336 -8.51 15.62 -6.11
C LYS A 336 -9.14 15.17 -7.44
N ILE A 337 -10.14 14.29 -7.41
CA ILE A 337 -10.88 13.89 -8.63
C ILE A 337 -11.59 15.12 -9.21
N PRO A 338 -11.22 15.60 -10.40
CA PRO A 338 -11.74 16.86 -10.94
C PRO A 338 -13.15 16.73 -11.52
N ASN A 339 -13.63 15.50 -11.76
CA ASN A 339 -14.94 15.22 -12.35
C ASN A 339 -15.96 14.68 -11.33
N VAL A 340 -15.68 14.77 -10.03
CA VAL A 340 -16.63 14.44 -8.95
C VAL A 340 -16.92 15.70 -8.15
N ILE A 341 -18.18 16.15 -8.20
CA ILE A 341 -18.69 17.33 -7.51
C ILE A 341 -19.43 16.90 -6.25
N MET A 342 -19.06 17.48 -5.10
CA MET A 342 -19.59 17.11 -3.79
C MET A 342 -20.34 18.29 -3.11
N PRO A 343 -21.27 18.03 -2.19
CA PRO A 343 -21.83 19.06 -1.32
C PRO A 343 -20.74 19.84 -0.55
N PHE A 344 -20.90 21.17 -0.43
CA PHE A 344 -19.93 22.05 0.24
C PHE A 344 -19.61 21.63 1.68
N TRP A 345 -20.61 21.12 2.42
CA TRP A 345 -20.44 20.77 3.83
C TRP A 345 -19.43 19.64 4.04
N ILE A 346 -19.27 18.73 3.07
CA ILE A 346 -18.28 17.65 3.13
C ILE A 346 -16.87 18.24 3.12
N LEU A 347 -16.56 19.11 2.16
CA LEU A 347 -15.25 19.76 2.10
C LEU A 347 -14.96 20.61 3.33
N ASN A 348 -15.94 21.40 3.78
CA ASN A 348 -15.78 22.29 4.93
C ASN A 348 -15.37 21.52 6.21
N ASN A 349 -16.00 20.35 6.43
CA ASN A 349 -15.70 19.50 7.57
C ASN A 349 -14.38 18.73 7.43
N ILE A 350 -14.00 18.33 6.21
CA ILE A 350 -12.70 17.71 5.92
C ILE A 350 -11.54 18.71 6.09
N ALA A 351 -11.64 19.89 5.47
CA ALA A 351 -10.59 20.90 5.50
C ALA A 351 -10.39 21.50 6.90
N GLY A 352 -11.48 21.68 7.65
CA GLY A 352 -11.40 22.07 9.06
C GLY A 352 -10.61 21.08 9.91
N TRP A 353 -10.64 19.78 9.58
CA TRP A 353 -9.86 18.75 10.27
C TRP A 353 -8.38 18.74 9.89
N ASP A 354 -8.04 18.87 8.59
CA ASP A 354 -6.65 18.96 8.11
C ASP A 354 -5.92 20.18 8.71
N MET A 355 -6.64 21.27 9.01
CA MET A 355 -6.10 22.43 9.71
C MET A 355 -5.82 22.19 11.20
N ILE A 356 -6.51 21.25 11.84
CA ILE A 356 -6.37 20.95 13.28
C ILE A 356 -5.38 19.78 13.50
N GLY A 357 -5.23 18.87 12.53
CA GLY A 357 -4.40 17.66 12.62
C GLY A 357 -2.92 17.82 12.27
N ARG A 358 -2.37 19.05 12.27
CA ARG A 358 -0.96 19.35 11.94
C ARG A 358 -0.17 20.08 13.03
N ASP A 359 -0.63 19.99 14.27
CA ASP A 359 0.18 20.31 15.46
C ASP A 359 0.77 19.06 16.12
#